data_AF-A0A9X6IKT0-F1
#
_entry.id   AF-A0A9X6IKT0-F1
#
_cell.length_a   1.000
_cell.length_b   1.000
_cell.length_c   1.000
_cell.angle_alpha   90.00
_cell.angle_beta   90.00
_cell.angle_gamma   90.00
#
_symmetry.space_group_name_H-M   'P 1'
#
loop_
_entity.id
_entity.type
_entity.pdbx_description
1 polymer ?
#
loop_
_entity_poly.entity_id
_entity_poly.type
_entity_poly.pdbx_seq_one_letter_code
_entity_poly.pdbx_strand_id
1 'polypeptide(L)'
;MRINTNINSMRTQEYMRQNQDKMNTAMNRLSSGKSINSAADDAAGLAIATRMRAKEGGLNVGARNTQDAMSALRTGDAALGSISNILLRMRDLAT
;
A
#
# COMPACT_ATOMS: atom_id res chain seq x y z
N MET A 1 31.02 -37.62 -37.27
CA MET A 1 30.88 -36.70 -36.12
C MET A 1 31.63 -35.42 -36.42
N ARG A 2 30.96 -34.27 -36.48
CA ARG A 2 31.57 -32.99 -36.83
C ARG A 2 32.37 -32.46 -35.61
N ILE A 3 33.68 -32.38 -35.76
CA ILE A 3 34.65 -31.85 -34.78
C ILE A 3 34.39 -30.36 -34.46
N ASN A 4 33.60 -29.67 -35.29
CA ASN A 4 33.41 -28.21 -35.23
C ASN A 4 32.16 -27.74 -34.44
N THR A 5 31.32 -28.65 -33.94
CA THR A 5 30.11 -28.26 -33.19
C THR A 5 29.84 -29.25 -32.07
N ASN A 6 30.15 -28.84 -30.83
CA ASN A 6 29.90 -29.65 -29.64
C ASN A 6 28.49 -29.39 -29.11
N ILE A 7 27.54 -30.23 -29.51
CA ILE A 7 26.12 -30.14 -29.11
C ILE A 7 25.94 -30.24 -27.60
N ASN A 8 26.77 -31.02 -26.90
CA ASN A 8 26.71 -31.12 -25.44
C ASN A 8 27.15 -29.80 -24.78
N SER A 9 28.23 -29.18 -25.27
CA SER A 9 28.68 -27.87 -24.79
C SER A 9 27.65 -26.78 -25.06
N MET A 10 27.04 -26.75 -26.24
CA MET A 10 25.98 -25.79 -26.57
C MET A 10 24.73 -25.97 -25.68
N ARG A 11 24.32 -27.21 -25.39
CA ARG A 11 23.22 -27.46 -24.44
C ARG A 11 23.57 -27.00 -23.03
N THR A 12 24.79 -27.27 -22.56
CA THR A 12 25.23 -26.81 -21.23
C THR A 12 25.24 -25.28 -21.16
N GLN A 13 25.68 -24.59 -22.21
CA GLN A 13 25.63 -23.12 -22.29
C GLN A 13 24.19 -22.59 -22.27
N GLU A 14 23.27 -23.24 -22.99
CA GLU A 14 21.84 -22.88 -22.98
C GLU A 14 21.23 -23.06 -21.58
N TYR A 15 21.48 -24.19 -20.91
CA TYR A 15 21.03 -24.41 -19.53
C TYR A 15 21.66 -23.42 -18.53
N MET A 16 22.95 -23.08 -18.69
CA MET A 16 23.60 -22.04 -17.89
C MET A 16 22.92 -20.69 -18.08
N ARG A 17 22.58 -20.31 -19.32
CA ARG A 17 21.86 -19.07 -19.61
C ARG A 17 20.50 -19.03 -18.94
N GLN A 18 19.72 -20.11 -19.04
CA GLN A 18 18.43 -20.23 -18.36
C GLN A 18 18.54 -20.16 -16.83
N ASN A 19 19.59 -20.76 -16.25
CA ASN A 19 19.82 -20.67 -14.81
C ASN A 19 20.22 -19.26 -14.38
N GLN A 20 21.04 -18.57 -15.18
CA GLN A 20 21.39 -17.17 -14.92
C GLN A 20 20.16 -16.26 -14.94
N ASP A 21 19.25 -16.44 -15.91
CA ASP A 21 18.02 -15.66 -16.00
C ASP A 21 17.09 -15.90 -14.80
N LYS A 22 16.95 -17.16 -14.36
CA LYS A 22 16.21 -17.51 -13.13
C LYS A 22 16.84 -16.90 -11.89
N MET A 23 18.18 -16.94 -11.77
CA MET A 23 18.90 -16.37 -10.65
C MET A 23 18.74 -14.84 -10.60
N ASN A 24 18.84 -14.16 -11.74
CA ASN A 24 18.60 -12.72 -11.84
C ASN A 24 17.18 -12.35 -11.39
N THR A 25 16.18 -13.15 -11.79
CA THR A 25 14.78 -12.93 -11.37
C THR A 25 14.60 -13.13 -9.86
N ALA A 26 15.22 -14.17 -9.29
CA ALA A 26 15.19 -14.42 -7.85
C ALA A 26 15.86 -13.28 -7.07
N MET A 27 17.01 -12.80 -7.54
CA MET A 27 17.71 -11.65 -6.94
C MET A 27 16.88 -10.37 -7.01
N ASN A 28 16.18 -10.11 -8.11
CA ASN A 28 15.29 -8.97 -8.24
C ASN A 28 14.13 -9.04 -7.23
N ARG A 29 13.51 -10.22 -7.07
CA ARG A 29 12.46 -10.43 -6.06
C ARG A 29 13.00 -10.24 -4.64
N LEU A 30 14.18 -10.80 -4.34
CA LEU A 30 14.83 -10.62 -3.04
C LEU A 30 15.14 -9.14 -2.75
N SER A 31 15.74 -8.43 -3.70
CA SER A 31 16.10 -7.01 -3.54
C SER A 31 14.88 -6.11 -3.36
N SER A 32 13.79 -6.39 -4.10
CA SER A 32 12.54 -5.62 -4.00
C SER A 32 11.70 -5.95 -2.77
N GLY A 33 11.91 -7.13 -2.16
CA GLY A 33 11.02 -7.73 -1.17
C GLY A 33 9.61 -8.06 -1.68
N LYS A 34 9.32 -7.90 -2.97
CA LYS A 34 8.02 -8.18 -3.58
C LYS A 34 8.07 -9.47 -4.37
N SER A 35 7.07 -10.32 -4.16
CA SER A 35 6.91 -11.55 -4.94
C SER A 35 6.54 -11.27 -6.41
N ILE A 36 5.84 -10.16 -6.67
CA ILE A 36 5.43 -9.70 -8.01
C ILE A 36 6.10 -8.35 -8.29
N ASN A 37 7.07 -8.35 -9.20
CA ASN A 37 7.82 -7.15 -9.58
C ASN A 37 7.35 -6.52 -10.88
N SER A 38 6.80 -7.30 -11.80
CA SER A 38 6.30 -6.82 -13.08
C SER A 38 4.92 -7.38 -13.41
N ALA A 39 4.19 -6.68 -14.28
CA ALA A 39 2.92 -7.18 -14.83
C ALA A 39 3.13 -8.44 -15.71
N ALA A 40 4.36 -8.68 -16.16
CA ALA A 40 4.73 -9.89 -16.89
C ALA A 40 4.87 -11.11 -15.98
N ASP A 41 5.17 -10.93 -14.68
CA ASP A 41 5.21 -12.02 -13.70
C ASP A 41 3.80 -12.49 -13.31
N ASP A 42 2.90 -11.54 -13.02
CA ASP A 42 1.49 -11.80 -12.68
C ASP A 42 0.65 -10.52 -12.83
N ALA A 43 -0.01 -10.36 -13.97
CA ALA A 43 -0.87 -9.20 -14.24
C ALA A 43 -2.10 -9.14 -13.32
N ALA A 44 -2.68 -10.29 -12.95
CA ALA A 44 -3.88 -10.35 -12.13
C ALA A 44 -3.56 -10.04 -10.66
N GLY A 45 -2.50 -10.64 -10.12
CA GLY A 45 -2.00 -10.36 -8.77
C GLY A 45 -1.53 -8.92 -8.63
N LEU A 46 -0.86 -8.36 -9.64
CA LEU A 46 -0.47 -6.94 -9.63
C LEU A 46 -1.69 -6.01 -9.68
N ALA A 47 -2.72 -6.33 -10.46
CA ALA A 47 -3.95 -5.54 -10.53
C ALA A 47 -4.71 -5.54 -9.20
N ILE A 48 -4.82 -6.70 -8.54
CA ILE A 48 -5.42 -6.82 -7.21
C ILE A 48 -4.60 -6.03 -6.17
N ALA A 49 -3.28 -6.22 -6.15
CA ALA A 49 -2.39 -5.50 -5.23
C ALA A 49 -2.49 -3.98 -5.41
N THR A 50 -2.60 -3.50 -6.65
CA THR A 50 -2.77 -2.07 -6.95
C THR A 50 -4.11 -1.54 -6.47
N ARG A 51 -5.20 -2.30 -6.69
CA ARG A 51 -6.53 -1.96 -6.15
C ARG A 51 -6.54 -1.94 -4.63
N MET A 52 -5.88 -2.90 -3.98
CA MET A 52 -5.77 -2.94 -2.52
C MET A 52 -4.97 -1.75 -1.98
N ARG A 53 -3.84 -1.38 -2.59
CA ARG A 53 -3.09 -0.18 -2.22
C ARG A 53 -3.90 1.10 -2.39
N ALA A 54 -4.68 1.21 -3.47
CA ALA A 54 -5.57 2.35 -3.67
C ALA A 54 -6.65 2.43 -2.57
N LYS A 55 -7.22 1.27 -2.19
CA LYS A 55 -8.18 1.18 -1.08
C LYS A 55 -7.54 1.55 0.26
N GLU A 56 -6.34 1.05 0.56
CA GLU A 56 -5.59 1.45 1.76
C GLU A 56 -5.36 2.95 1.82
N GLY A 57 -4.93 3.57 0.70
CA GLY A 57 -4.76 5.02 0.61
C GLY A 57 -6.08 5.77 0.90
N GLY A 58 -7.18 5.33 0.30
CA GLY A 58 -8.51 5.89 0.54
C GLY A 58 -8.97 5.75 2.00
N LEU A 59 -8.75 4.58 2.61
CA LEU A 59 -9.06 4.34 4.03
C LEU A 59 -8.21 5.22 4.96
N ASN A 60 -6.94 5.43 4.64
CA ASN A 60 -6.04 6.27 5.44
C ASN A 60 -6.49 7.74 5.43
N VAL A 61 -6.91 8.26 4.26
CA VAL A 61 -7.49 9.61 4.16
C VAL A 61 -8.84 9.66 4.89
N GLY A 62 -9.68 8.64 4.74
CA GLY A 62 -10.95 8.54 5.46
C GLY A 62 -10.78 8.56 6.97
N ALA A 63 -9.78 7.84 7.50
CA ALA A 63 -9.47 7.84 8.92
C ALA A 63 -9.04 9.23 9.43
N ARG A 64 -8.21 9.94 8.66
CA ARG A 64 -7.82 11.33 8.98
C ARG A 64 -9.03 12.26 8.98
N ASN A 65 -9.87 12.20 7.95
CA ASN A 65 -11.08 13.02 7.87
C ASN A 65 -12.02 12.78 9.06
N THR A 66 -12.18 11.53 9.49
CA THR A 66 -12.96 11.19 10.70
C THR A 66 -12.33 11.78 11.96
N GLN A 67 -11.01 11.74 12.08
CA GLN A 67 -10.30 12.34 13.21
C GLN A 67 -10.47 13.86 13.28
N ASP A 68 -10.45 14.52 12.12
CA ASP A 68 -10.68 15.95 12.01
C ASP A 68 -12.13 16.31 12.35
N ALA A 69 -13.09 15.54 11.83
CA ALA A 69 -14.51 15.70 12.17
C ALA A 69 -14.75 15.52 13.68
N MET A 70 -14.16 14.50 14.31
CA MET A 70 -14.23 14.30 15.76
C MET A 70 -13.61 15.47 16.53
N SER A 71 -12.54 16.07 16.02
CA SER A 71 -11.92 17.23 16.66
C SER A 71 -12.81 18.46 16.57
N ALA A 72 -13.40 18.72 15.40
CA ALA A 72 -14.37 19.78 15.23
C ALA A 72 -15.62 19.61 16.12
N LEU A 73 -16.15 18.38 16.20
CA LEU A 73 -17.27 18.06 17.08
C LEU A 73 -16.94 18.29 18.55
N ARG A 74 -15.77 17.85 19.02
CA ARG A 74 -15.32 18.12 20.40
C ARG A 74 -15.20 19.62 20.69
N THR A 75 -14.72 20.41 19.74
CA THR A 75 -14.69 21.87 19.87
C THR A 75 -16.09 22.46 19.93
N GLY A 76 -17.02 21.95 19.11
CA GLY A 76 -18.43 22.32 19.13
C GLY A 76 -19.08 22.03 20.48
N ASP A 77 -18.92 20.80 21.00
CA ASP A 77 -19.47 20.39 22.30
C ASP A 77 -18.94 21.26 23.45
N ALA A 78 -17.64 21.57 23.44
CA ALA A 78 -17.04 22.47 24.42
C ALA A 78 -17.67 23.88 24.36
N ALA A 79 -17.86 24.43 23.16
CA ALA A 79 -18.49 25.73 22.96
C ALA A 79 -19.96 25.74 23.41
N LEU A 80 -20.72 24.69 23.06
CA LEU A 80 -22.11 24.53 23.52
C LEU A 80 -22.20 24.41 25.04
N GLY A 81 -21.25 23.73 25.67
CA GLY A 81 -21.12 23.68 27.13
C GLY A 81 -20.93 25.07 27.75
N SER A 82 -20.08 25.91 27.16
CA SER A 82 -19.92 27.31 27.59
C SER A 82 -21.20 28.13 27.44
N ILE A 83 -21.89 28.00 26.29
CA ILE A 83 -23.16 28.71 26.03
C ILE A 83 -24.22 28.29 27.05
N SER A 84 -24.37 26.99 27.31
CA SER A 84 -25.32 26.46 28.29
C SER A 84 -25.07 27.04 29.69
N ASN A 85 -23.81 27.11 30.12
CA ASN A 85 -23.44 27.72 31.41
C ASN A 85 -23.78 29.22 31.47
N ILE A 86 -23.59 29.95 30.37
CA ILE A 86 -23.97 31.38 30.30
C ILE A 86 -25.49 31.52 30.42
N LEU A 87 -26.27 30.71 29.70
CA LEU A 87 -27.73 30.75 29.76
C LEU A 87 -28.26 30.45 31.17
N LEU A 88 -27.68 29.47 31.86
CA LEU A 88 -28.03 29.18 33.26
C LEU A 88 -27.75 30.37 34.17
N ARG A 89 -26.58 31.02 34.02
CA ARG A 89 -26.27 32.24 34.78
C ARG A 89 -27.25 33.37 34.47
N MET A 90 -27.59 33.61 33.21
CA MET A 90 -28.56 34.65 32.84
C MET A 90 -29.94 34.40 33.46
N ARG A 91 -30.38 33.13 33.50
CA ARG A 91 -31.62 32.73 34.18
C ARG A 91 -31.53 33.04 35.67
N ASP A 92 -30.43 32.68 36.33
CA ASP A 92 -30.25 32.92 37.76
C ASP A 92 -30.14 34.42 38.11
N LEU A 93 -29.66 35.26 37.17
CA LEU A 93 -29.65 36.72 37.34
C LEU A 93 -31.01 37.38 37.11
N ALA A 94 -31.92 36.73 36.40
CA ALA A 94 -33.25 37.27 36.09
C ALA A 94 -34.30 36.99 37.17
N THR A 95 -34.02 36.04 38.07
CA THR A 95 -34.82 35.71 39.27
C THR A 95 -34.38 36.54 40.47
#